data_AF-A0A9P1NLR8-F1
#
_entry.id   AF-A0A9P1NLR8-F1
#
_cell.length_a   1.000
_cell.length_b   1.000
_cell.length_c   1.000
_cell.angle_alpha   90.00
_cell.angle_beta   90.00
_cell.angle_gamma   90.00
#
_symmetry.space_group_name_H-M   'P 1'
#
loop_
_entity.id
_entity.type
_entity.pdbx_description
1 polymer ?
#
loop_
_entity_poly.entity_id
_entity_poly.type
_entity_poly.pdbx_seq_one_letter_code
_entity_poly.pdbx_strand_id
1 'polypeptide(L)'
;MVGSGGDRFFILNSGLRSVRDKTLAYLRRDMSRRRGETYPTMLDALSAFTACLRQVAAEDKEALEASKLAFNLHAIIGGQLAEDREPYMFLVYPEGNWIEVDERTPYLSIGATAYGKPILDRALSYSTDMRTALKIAYLSFDSTRFSSNDVGFPIDMVTFNAEERLWRQSNFDYDDLVEQRLWWNRNITELARRMPDGPWVDTLLAAGARADVAEEEVV
;
A
#
# COMPACT_ATOMS: atom_id res chain seq x y z
N MET A 1 -2.10 -14.67 -0.14
CA MET A 1 -1.19 -15.19 -1.19
C MET A 1 -1.83 -16.38 -1.89
N VAL A 2 -1.50 -16.59 -3.16
CA VAL A 2 -2.01 -17.68 -4.01
C VAL A 2 -0.82 -18.29 -4.78
N GLY A 3 -0.73 -19.63 -4.85
CA GLY A 3 0.35 -20.36 -5.53
C GLY A 3 1.03 -21.41 -4.65
N SER A 4 2.13 -21.99 -5.13
CA SER A 4 2.90 -23.05 -4.44
C SER A 4 4.40 -22.69 -4.39
N GLY A 5 5.12 -23.15 -3.36
CA GLY A 5 6.56 -22.85 -3.23
C GLY A 5 6.89 -21.34 -3.28
N GLY A 6 7.85 -20.96 -4.13
CA GLY A 6 8.19 -19.56 -4.41
C GLY A 6 7.33 -18.90 -5.49
N ASP A 7 6.59 -19.70 -6.27
CA ASP A 7 5.80 -19.27 -7.43
C ASP A 7 4.41 -18.84 -6.96
N ARG A 8 4.32 -17.60 -6.51
CA ARG A 8 3.13 -17.07 -5.86
C ARG A 8 2.86 -15.64 -6.28
N PHE A 9 1.62 -15.24 -6.06
CA PHE A 9 1.20 -13.87 -6.16
C PHE A 9 0.31 -13.48 -4.96
N PHE A 10 0.20 -12.19 -4.72
CA PHE A 10 -0.71 -11.60 -3.76
C PHE A 10 -1.74 -10.73 -4.48
N ILE A 11 -2.86 -10.49 -3.78
CA ILE A 11 -3.88 -9.53 -4.20
C ILE A 11 -4.18 -8.66 -2.98
N LEU A 12 -3.84 -7.38 -3.04
CA LEU A 12 -4.34 -6.36 -2.13
C LEU A 12 -5.57 -5.72 -2.78
N ASN A 13 -6.56 -5.33 -1.98
CA ASN A 13 -7.83 -4.82 -2.50
C ASN A 13 -8.37 -3.68 -1.65
N SER A 14 -9.17 -2.82 -2.28
CA SER A 14 -9.92 -1.75 -1.64
C SER A 14 -11.24 -1.51 -2.39
N GLY A 15 -12.12 -0.70 -1.81
CA GLY A 15 -13.45 -0.43 -2.35
C GLY A 15 -14.54 -1.32 -1.76
N LEU A 16 -15.67 -1.39 -2.46
CA LEU A 16 -16.89 -2.02 -1.97
C LEU A 16 -16.68 -3.52 -1.72
N ARG A 17 -16.94 -3.95 -0.47
CA ARG A 17 -16.69 -5.32 -0.02
C ARG A 17 -17.45 -6.38 -0.83
N SER A 18 -18.69 -6.12 -1.23
CA SER A 18 -19.48 -7.08 -2.01
C SER A 18 -18.82 -7.40 -3.36
N VAL A 19 -18.32 -6.38 -4.07
CA VAL A 19 -17.63 -6.54 -5.36
C VAL A 19 -16.33 -7.32 -5.18
N ARG A 20 -15.57 -7.03 -4.12
CA ARG A 20 -14.35 -7.76 -3.76
C ARG A 20 -14.61 -9.23 -3.50
N ASP A 21 -15.51 -9.50 -2.56
CA ASP A 21 -15.70 -10.85 -2.04
C ASP A 21 -16.23 -11.76 -3.17
N LYS A 22 -17.11 -11.22 -4.05
CA LYS A 22 -17.61 -11.92 -5.24
C LYS A 22 -16.54 -12.14 -6.31
N THR A 23 -15.73 -11.12 -6.62
CA THR A 23 -14.62 -11.24 -7.59
C THR A 23 -13.62 -12.30 -7.16
N LEU A 24 -13.23 -12.30 -5.87
CA LEU A 24 -12.32 -13.31 -5.31
C LEU A 24 -12.96 -14.70 -5.27
N ALA A 25 -14.27 -14.81 -5.02
CA ALA A 25 -14.98 -16.09 -5.07
C ALA A 25 -14.97 -16.69 -6.48
N TYR A 26 -15.18 -15.88 -7.52
CA TYR A 26 -15.07 -16.33 -8.92
C TYR A 26 -13.66 -16.75 -9.28
N LEU A 27 -12.65 -15.93 -8.92
CA LEU A 27 -11.26 -16.31 -9.16
C LEU A 27 -10.91 -17.63 -8.47
N ARG A 28 -11.30 -17.82 -7.20
CA ARG A 28 -11.08 -19.08 -6.46
C ARG A 28 -11.77 -20.28 -7.11
N ARG A 29 -12.99 -20.10 -7.61
CA ARG A 29 -13.72 -21.13 -8.36
C ARG A 29 -13.02 -21.48 -9.67
N ASP A 30 -12.51 -20.49 -10.39
CA ASP A 30 -11.84 -20.73 -11.66
C ASP A 30 -10.48 -21.38 -11.45
N MET A 31 -9.75 -21.00 -10.40
CA MET A 31 -8.52 -21.68 -9.97
C MET A 31 -8.76 -23.13 -9.54
N SER A 32 -9.83 -23.42 -8.80
CA SER A 32 -10.12 -24.81 -8.37
C SER A 32 -10.42 -25.73 -9.55
N ARG A 33 -10.98 -25.19 -10.64
CA ARG A 33 -11.21 -25.92 -11.90
C ARG A 33 -9.94 -26.27 -12.66
N ARG A 34 -8.83 -25.56 -12.40
CA ARG A 34 -7.50 -25.87 -12.98
C ARG A 34 -6.82 -27.08 -12.32
N ARG A 35 -7.50 -27.78 -11.39
CA ARG A 35 -7.03 -29.04 -10.78
C ARG A 35 -5.64 -28.99 -10.15
N GLY A 36 -5.25 -27.84 -9.60
CA GLY A 36 -3.96 -27.65 -8.93
C GLY A 36 -2.88 -27.01 -9.82
N GLU A 37 -3.15 -26.80 -11.11
CA GLU A 37 -2.28 -26.00 -11.97
C GLU A 37 -2.35 -24.52 -11.58
N THR A 38 -1.19 -23.91 -11.32
CA THR A 38 -1.05 -22.47 -11.12
C THR A 38 -1.13 -21.73 -12.46
N TYR A 39 -1.22 -20.40 -12.39
CA TYR A 39 -1.03 -19.58 -13.58
C TYR A 39 0.44 -19.65 -14.03
N PRO A 40 0.72 -19.75 -15.35
CA PRO A 40 2.09 -19.75 -15.88
C PRO A 40 2.82 -18.43 -15.62
N THR A 41 2.16 -17.31 -15.92
CA THR A 41 2.70 -15.95 -15.80
C THR A 41 1.81 -15.04 -14.94
N MET A 42 2.38 -13.95 -14.43
CA MET A 42 1.59 -12.91 -13.75
C MET A 42 0.52 -12.29 -14.66
N LEU A 43 0.77 -12.22 -15.97
CA LEU A 43 -0.21 -11.71 -16.94
C LEU A 43 -1.42 -12.65 -17.08
N ASP A 44 -1.23 -13.97 -16.98
CA ASP A 44 -2.33 -14.94 -16.97
C ASP A 44 -3.18 -14.80 -15.70
N ALA A 45 -2.54 -14.64 -14.54
CA ALA A 45 -3.23 -14.41 -13.28
C ALA A 45 -4.04 -13.10 -13.30
N LEU A 46 -3.45 -12.03 -13.85
CA LEU A 46 -4.09 -10.73 -14.02
C LEU A 46 -5.27 -10.79 -15.00
N SER A 47 -5.12 -11.51 -16.10
CA SER A 47 -6.18 -11.73 -17.08
C SER A 47 -7.36 -12.49 -16.47
N ALA A 48 -7.10 -13.52 -15.67
CA ALA A 48 -8.15 -14.23 -14.96
C ALA A 48 -8.87 -13.35 -13.92
N PHE A 49 -8.13 -12.58 -13.12
CA PHE A 49 -8.73 -11.66 -12.14
C PHE A 49 -9.62 -10.62 -12.83
N THR A 50 -9.14 -9.98 -13.90
CA THR A 50 -9.89 -8.95 -14.62
C THR A 50 -11.10 -9.52 -15.36
N ALA A 51 -11.04 -10.76 -15.85
CA ALA A 51 -12.21 -11.46 -16.39
C ALA A 51 -13.30 -11.65 -15.31
N CYS A 52 -12.92 -12.12 -14.12
CA CYS A 52 -13.85 -12.23 -12.99
C CYS A 52 -14.43 -10.87 -12.58
N LEU A 53 -13.61 -9.81 -12.54
CA LEU A 53 -14.06 -8.46 -12.19
C LEU A 53 -15.08 -7.93 -13.20
N ARG A 54 -14.84 -8.11 -14.50
CA ARG A 54 -15.77 -7.71 -15.57
C ARG A 54 -17.07 -8.51 -15.51
N GLN A 55 -17.00 -9.80 -15.17
CA GLN A 55 -18.19 -10.60 -14.93
C GLN A 55 -19.02 -10.02 -13.78
N VAL A 56 -18.40 -9.70 -12.65
CA VAL A 56 -19.08 -9.07 -11.50
C VAL A 56 -19.65 -7.70 -11.87
N ALA A 57 -18.94 -6.90 -12.69
CA ALA A 57 -19.45 -5.64 -13.19
C ALA A 57 -20.72 -5.82 -14.04
N ALA A 58 -20.74 -6.80 -14.95
CA ALA A 58 -21.90 -7.10 -15.77
C ALA A 58 -23.12 -7.56 -14.95
N GLU A 59 -22.90 -8.23 -13.82
CA GLU A 59 -23.96 -8.75 -12.97
C GLU A 59 -24.50 -7.72 -11.97
N ASP A 60 -23.63 -6.91 -11.36
CA ASP A 60 -23.99 -6.14 -10.16
C ASP A 60 -23.91 -4.61 -10.34
N LYS A 61 -23.17 -4.09 -11.34
CA LYS A 61 -22.87 -2.64 -11.43
C LYS A 61 -24.13 -1.78 -11.52
N GLU A 62 -25.07 -2.15 -12.39
CA GLU A 62 -26.32 -1.40 -12.59
C GLU A 62 -27.16 -1.35 -11.30
N ALA A 63 -27.31 -2.49 -10.61
CA ALA A 63 -28.07 -2.58 -9.36
C ALA A 63 -27.41 -1.79 -8.21
N LEU A 64 -26.08 -1.81 -8.13
CA LEU A 64 -25.31 -1.02 -7.17
C LEU A 64 -25.48 0.48 -7.41
N GLU A 65 -25.36 0.93 -8.66
CA GLU A 65 -25.53 2.34 -9.04
C GLU A 65 -26.96 2.82 -8.79
N ALA A 66 -27.97 2.01 -9.10
CA ALA A 66 -29.37 2.28 -8.77
C ALA A 66 -29.59 2.45 -7.24
N SER A 67 -28.78 1.76 -6.44
CA SER A 67 -28.77 1.87 -4.97
C SER A 67 -27.83 2.97 -4.44
N LYS A 68 -27.28 3.82 -5.32
CA LYS A 68 -26.30 4.88 -5.01
C LYS A 68 -25.00 4.38 -4.39
N LEU A 69 -24.62 3.13 -4.69
CA LEU A 69 -23.31 2.56 -4.34
C LEU A 69 -22.38 2.64 -5.56
N ALA A 70 -21.08 2.77 -5.31
CA ALA A 70 -20.07 2.82 -6.35
C ALA A 70 -19.49 1.43 -6.64
N PHE A 71 -19.35 1.08 -7.92
CA PHE A 71 -18.53 -0.05 -8.37
C PHE A 71 -17.07 0.39 -8.39
N ASN A 72 -16.39 0.26 -7.25
CA ASN A 72 -15.07 0.89 -7.02
C ASN A 72 -14.01 -0.09 -6.51
N LEU A 73 -14.01 -1.33 -7.02
CA LEU A 73 -12.95 -2.27 -6.67
C LEU A 73 -11.63 -1.83 -7.32
N HIS A 74 -10.63 -1.57 -6.49
CA HIS A 74 -9.24 -1.43 -6.92
C HIS A 74 -8.42 -2.57 -6.33
N ALA A 75 -7.45 -3.09 -7.08
CA ALA A 75 -6.56 -4.13 -6.60
C ALA A 75 -5.09 -3.86 -6.97
N ILE A 76 -4.17 -4.20 -6.08
CA ILE A 76 -2.75 -4.34 -6.41
C ILE A 76 -2.44 -5.82 -6.44
N ILE A 77 -1.95 -6.30 -7.58
CA ILE A 77 -1.64 -7.70 -7.82
C ILE A 77 -0.16 -7.79 -8.14
N GLY A 78 0.60 -8.55 -7.35
CA GLY A 78 2.04 -8.67 -7.55
C GLY A 78 2.58 -10.02 -7.14
N GLY A 79 3.75 -10.37 -7.68
CA GLY A 79 4.40 -11.65 -7.42
C GLY A 79 5.31 -12.06 -8.56
N GLN A 80 5.66 -13.35 -8.55
CA GLN A 80 6.46 -13.95 -9.61
C GLN A 80 6.01 -15.41 -9.74
N LEU A 81 5.56 -15.79 -10.93
CA LEU A 81 5.15 -17.15 -11.26
C LEU A 81 6.26 -17.88 -12.03
N ALA A 82 6.00 -19.15 -12.38
CA ALA A 82 7.01 -20.08 -12.83
C ALA A 82 7.69 -19.65 -14.14
N GLU A 83 6.92 -19.07 -15.07
CA GLU A 83 7.42 -18.63 -16.38
C GLU A 83 7.86 -17.15 -16.40
N ASP A 84 7.70 -16.43 -15.28
CA ASP A 84 8.09 -15.03 -15.18
C ASP A 84 9.61 -14.87 -14.96
N ARG A 85 10.25 -14.07 -15.81
CA ARG A 85 11.69 -13.76 -15.72
C ARG A 85 12.06 -12.92 -14.50
N GLU A 86 11.13 -12.08 -14.05
CA GLU A 86 11.28 -11.17 -12.92
C GLU A 86 9.93 -10.98 -12.21
N PRO A 87 9.91 -10.39 -11.01
CA PRO A 87 8.67 -10.09 -10.32
C PRO A 87 7.90 -8.97 -11.03
N TYR A 88 6.59 -9.11 -11.12
CA TYR A 88 5.70 -8.08 -11.68
C TYR A 88 4.70 -7.59 -10.64
N MET A 89 4.26 -6.34 -10.77
CA MET A 89 3.20 -5.77 -9.95
C MET A 89 2.31 -4.83 -10.77
N PHE A 90 1.00 -4.91 -10.54
CA PHE A 90 -0.01 -4.19 -11.32
C PHE A 90 -1.02 -3.53 -10.40
N LEU A 91 -1.51 -2.35 -10.81
CA LEU A 91 -2.73 -1.74 -10.25
C LEU A 91 -3.88 -1.97 -11.23
N VAL A 92 -4.93 -2.63 -10.74
CA VAL A 92 -6.18 -2.89 -11.44
C VAL A 92 -7.22 -1.85 -11.04
N TYR A 93 -7.84 -1.23 -12.04
CA TYR A 93 -8.94 -0.28 -11.88
C TYR A 93 -10.31 -1.01 -11.93
N PRO A 94 -11.40 -0.37 -11.46
CA PRO A 94 -12.73 -0.98 -11.42
C PRO A 94 -13.24 -1.44 -12.79
N GLU A 95 -12.80 -0.82 -13.88
CA GLU A 95 -13.15 -1.18 -15.26
C GLU A 95 -12.41 -2.43 -15.76
N GLY A 96 -11.48 -2.96 -14.96
CA GLY A 96 -10.68 -4.15 -15.28
C GLY A 96 -9.51 -3.89 -16.21
N ASN A 97 -9.21 -2.63 -16.55
CA ASN A 97 -7.91 -2.23 -17.09
C ASN A 97 -6.90 -2.08 -15.95
N TRP A 98 -5.61 -2.01 -16.30
CA TRP A 98 -4.53 -1.98 -15.32
C TRP A 98 -3.32 -1.19 -15.84
N ILE A 99 -2.47 -0.77 -14.91
CA ILE A 99 -1.10 -0.30 -15.18
C ILE A 99 -0.10 -1.17 -14.44
N GLU A 100 1.13 -1.21 -14.95
CA GLU A 100 2.26 -1.88 -14.34
C GLU A 100 3.07 -0.92 -13.47
N VAL A 101 3.63 -1.44 -12.37
CA VAL A 101 4.61 -0.75 -11.53
C VAL A 101 5.96 -0.84 -12.22
N ASP A 102 6.61 0.30 -12.44
CA ASP A 102 7.93 0.37 -13.04
C ASP A 102 8.89 1.22 -12.18
N GLU A 103 10.15 1.35 -12.61
CA GLU A 103 11.15 2.14 -11.89
C GLU A 103 10.76 3.63 -11.73
N ARG A 104 9.93 4.16 -12.64
CA ARG A 104 9.47 5.55 -12.62
C ARG A 104 8.35 5.76 -11.61
N THR A 105 7.57 4.71 -11.36
CA THR A 105 6.45 4.69 -10.42
C THR A 105 6.67 3.57 -9.40
N PRO A 106 7.63 3.71 -8.46
CA PRO A 106 8.14 2.60 -7.65
C PRO A 106 7.16 2.11 -6.57
N TYR A 107 5.99 2.74 -6.43
CA TYR A 107 4.96 2.32 -5.50
C TYR A 107 3.57 2.71 -6.02
N LEU A 108 2.56 1.93 -5.60
CA LEU A 108 1.15 2.23 -5.82
C LEU A 108 0.39 2.10 -4.50
N SER A 109 -0.73 2.80 -4.38
CA SER A 109 -1.57 2.77 -3.17
C SER A 109 -3.04 2.77 -3.58
N ILE A 110 -3.87 2.08 -2.79
CA ILE A 110 -5.31 1.96 -3.00
C ILE A 110 -6.04 2.21 -1.66
N GLY A 111 -7.33 2.57 -1.71
CA GLY A 111 -8.10 2.94 -0.52
C GLY A 111 -7.87 4.39 -0.10
N ALA A 112 -7.70 4.64 1.21
CA ALA A 112 -7.46 5.99 1.76
C ALA A 112 -5.98 6.38 1.62
N THR A 113 -5.59 6.95 0.49
CA THR A 113 -4.17 7.15 0.14
C THR A 113 -3.59 8.53 0.50
N ALA A 114 -4.44 9.54 0.68
CA ALA A 114 -4.02 10.94 0.76
C ALA A 114 -3.07 11.24 1.93
N TYR A 115 -3.30 10.62 3.09
CA TYR A 115 -2.59 10.93 4.33
C TYR A 115 -1.18 10.31 4.39
N GLY A 116 -1.00 9.11 3.85
CA GLY A 116 0.28 8.40 3.83
C GLY A 116 1.17 8.73 2.63
N LYS A 117 0.58 9.27 1.55
CA LYS A 117 1.30 9.65 0.33
C LYS A 117 2.51 10.59 0.54
N PRO A 118 2.44 11.63 1.40
CA PRO A 118 3.53 12.60 1.51
C PRO A 118 4.88 12.05 2.01
N ILE A 119 4.89 10.98 2.83
CA ILE A 119 6.15 10.34 3.26
C ILE A 119 6.69 9.39 2.18
N LEU A 120 5.80 8.71 1.45
CA LEU A 120 6.17 7.89 0.30
C LEU A 120 6.82 8.74 -0.79
N ASP A 121 6.17 9.85 -1.19
CA ASP A 121 6.66 10.75 -2.24
C ASP A 121 8.01 11.40 -1.91
N ARG A 122 8.34 11.55 -0.63
CA ARG A 122 9.59 12.19 -0.20
C ARG A 122 10.75 11.23 -0.01
N ALA A 123 10.49 9.99 0.40
CA ALA A 123 11.52 9.09 0.91
C ALA A 123 11.62 7.75 0.17
N LEU A 124 10.60 7.36 -0.61
CA LEU A 124 10.59 6.10 -1.33
C LEU A 124 11.01 6.31 -2.79
N SER A 125 12.01 5.56 -3.21
CA SER A 125 12.53 5.52 -4.58
C SER A 125 12.79 4.07 -4.98
N TYR A 126 12.99 3.79 -6.26
CA TYR A 126 13.31 2.44 -6.74
C TYR A 126 14.59 1.87 -6.10
N SER A 127 15.59 2.72 -5.82
CA SER A 127 16.83 2.32 -5.17
C SER A 127 16.77 2.24 -3.64
N THR A 128 15.63 2.55 -3.02
CA THR A 128 15.48 2.50 -1.56
C THR A 128 15.57 1.04 -1.10
N ASP A 129 16.44 0.77 -0.12
CA ASP A 129 16.62 -0.58 0.41
C ASP A 129 15.34 -1.08 1.12
N MET A 130 15.12 -2.39 1.11
CA MET A 130 13.88 -2.99 1.63
C MET A 130 13.64 -2.70 3.11
N ARG A 131 14.71 -2.58 3.94
CA ARG A 131 14.56 -2.24 5.36
C ARG A 131 14.00 -0.83 5.52
N THR A 132 14.49 0.12 4.74
CA THR A 132 13.99 1.50 4.74
C THR A 132 12.59 1.58 4.13
N ALA A 133 12.33 0.87 3.03
CA ALA A 133 11.02 0.82 2.38
C ALA A 133 9.92 0.32 3.33
N LEU A 134 10.19 -0.74 4.11
CA LEU A 134 9.24 -1.27 5.11
C LEU A 134 8.89 -0.23 6.19
N LYS A 135 9.89 0.51 6.68
CA LYS A 135 9.66 1.60 7.66
C LYS A 135 8.81 2.70 7.06
N ILE A 136 9.11 3.14 5.83
CA ILE A 136 8.33 4.18 5.13
C ILE A 136 6.88 3.70 4.91
N ALA A 137 6.68 2.46 4.48
CA ALA A 137 5.35 1.87 4.31
C ALA A 137 4.56 1.86 5.63
N TYR A 138 5.20 1.47 6.74
CA TYR A 138 4.60 1.56 8.07
C TYR A 138 4.23 3.00 8.47
N LEU A 139 5.12 3.97 8.26
CA LEU A 139 4.85 5.38 8.59
C LEU A 139 3.72 5.97 7.74
N SER A 140 3.63 5.57 6.47
CA SER A 140 2.50 5.89 5.59
C SER A 140 1.19 5.34 6.15
N PHE A 141 1.19 4.09 6.60
CA PHE A 141 0.05 3.48 7.26
C PHE A 141 -0.32 4.20 8.57
N ASP A 142 0.64 4.46 9.46
CA ASP A 142 0.39 5.12 10.76
C ASP A 142 -0.23 6.52 10.57
N SER A 143 0.32 7.31 9.63
CA SER A 143 -0.21 8.63 9.27
C SER A 143 -1.65 8.56 8.77
N THR A 144 -1.96 7.53 7.97
CA THR A 144 -3.29 7.29 7.42
C THR A 144 -4.27 6.82 8.50
N ARG A 145 -3.87 5.85 9.32
CA ARG A 145 -4.65 5.32 10.44
C ARG A 145 -4.95 6.40 11.48
N PHE A 146 -4.05 7.36 11.68
CA PHE A 146 -4.29 8.48 12.58
C PHE A 146 -5.32 9.49 12.03
N SER A 147 -5.41 9.61 10.70
CA SER A 147 -6.20 10.66 10.04
C SER A 147 -7.47 10.15 9.35
N SER A 148 -7.69 8.83 9.31
CA SER A 148 -8.85 8.19 8.68
C SER A 148 -9.45 7.13 9.61
N ASN A 149 -10.77 7.17 9.78
CA ASN A 149 -11.50 6.15 10.54
C ASN A 149 -11.62 4.82 9.79
N ASP A 150 -11.34 4.80 8.48
CA ASP A 150 -11.48 3.63 7.62
C ASP A 150 -10.20 2.78 7.55
N VAL A 151 -9.15 3.18 8.27
CA VAL A 151 -7.84 2.49 8.27
C VAL A 151 -7.44 2.16 9.70
N GLY A 152 -7.10 0.91 9.96
CA GLY A 152 -6.81 0.42 11.29
C GLY A 152 -6.03 -0.88 11.30
N PHE A 153 -5.69 -1.31 12.51
CA PHE A 153 -5.07 -2.60 12.79
C PHE A 153 -6.10 -3.74 12.72
N PRO A 154 -5.66 -4.99 12.47
CA PRO A 154 -4.27 -5.39 12.24
C PRO A 154 -3.74 -4.98 10.86
N ILE A 155 -2.41 -4.86 10.73
CA ILE A 155 -1.73 -4.67 9.44
C ILE A 155 -1.02 -5.96 9.03
N ASP A 156 -1.29 -6.42 7.81
CA ASP A 156 -0.54 -7.49 7.16
C ASP A 156 0.61 -6.90 6.34
N MET A 157 1.83 -7.37 6.59
CA MET A 157 3.01 -7.03 5.80
C MET A 157 3.56 -8.27 5.10
N VAL A 158 3.90 -8.11 3.82
CA VAL A 158 4.48 -9.18 2.99
C VAL A 158 5.69 -8.63 2.24
N THR A 159 6.77 -9.40 2.21
CA THR A 159 7.94 -9.13 1.37
C THR A 159 8.25 -10.34 0.50
N PHE A 160 8.74 -10.07 -0.70
CA PHE A 160 9.22 -11.09 -1.62
C PHE A 160 10.68 -10.79 -1.99
N ASN A 161 11.56 -11.78 -1.79
CA ASN A 161 12.93 -11.73 -2.29
C ASN A 161 12.98 -12.49 -3.62
N ALA A 162 13.31 -11.78 -4.70
CA ALA A 162 13.33 -12.34 -6.06
C ALA A 162 14.47 -13.36 -6.27
N GLU A 163 15.63 -13.14 -5.66
CA GLU A 163 16.80 -14.02 -5.77
C GLU A 163 16.56 -15.38 -5.10
N GLU A 164 15.99 -15.36 -3.89
CA GLU A 164 15.68 -16.56 -3.10
C GLU A 164 14.33 -17.18 -3.47
N ARG A 165 13.51 -16.48 -4.28
CA ARG A 165 12.06 -16.73 -4.45
C ARG A 165 11.33 -16.94 -3.12
N LEU A 166 11.73 -16.18 -2.10
CA LEU A 166 11.28 -16.39 -0.73
C LEU A 166 10.28 -15.32 -0.29
N TRP A 167 9.11 -15.78 0.12
CA TRP A 167 8.06 -14.97 0.72
C TRP A 167 8.21 -14.93 2.23
N ARG A 168 8.11 -13.73 2.81
CA ARG A 168 7.97 -13.53 4.26
C ARG A 168 6.70 -12.74 4.49
N GLN A 169 5.91 -13.14 5.48
CA GLN A 169 4.68 -12.47 5.86
C GLN A 169 4.58 -12.39 7.38
N SER A 170 4.00 -11.31 7.88
CA SER A 170 3.69 -11.14 9.29
C SER A 170 2.47 -10.25 9.43
N ASN A 171 1.69 -10.53 10.47
CA ASN A 171 0.56 -9.73 10.89
C ASN A 171 0.96 -9.01 12.18
N PHE A 172 0.60 -7.74 12.29
CA PHE A 172 0.90 -6.93 13.47
C PHE A 172 -0.38 -6.25 13.97
N ASP A 173 -0.61 -6.36 15.27
CA ASP A 173 -1.63 -5.60 15.99
C ASP A 173 -1.07 -4.25 16.47
N TYR A 174 -1.94 -3.43 17.06
CA TYR A 174 -1.56 -2.10 17.56
C TYR A 174 -0.40 -2.16 18.56
N ASP A 175 -0.45 -3.12 19.50
CA ASP A 175 0.53 -3.24 20.58
C ASP A 175 1.91 -3.68 20.07
N ASP A 176 1.98 -4.42 18.96
CA ASP A 176 3.26 -4.87 18.37
C ASP A 176 4.09 -3.70 17.82
N LEU A 177 3.43 -2.61 17.40
CA LEU A 177 4.04 -1.50 16.68
C LEU A 177 3.92 -0.15 17.40
N VAL A 178 3.41 -0.14 18.64
CA VAL A 178 3.18 1.10 19.39
C VAL A 178 4.47 1.86 19.67
N GLU A 179 5.58 1.15 19.93
CA GLU A 179 6.86 1.78 20.25
C GLU A 179 7.42 2.57 19.07
N GLN A 180 7.29 2.05 17.84
CA GLN A 180 7.75 2.68 16.61
C GLN A 180 6.97 3.95 16.33
N ARG A 181 5.64 3.90 16.52
CA ARG A 181 4.76 5.08 16.45
C ARG A 181 5.19 6.15 17.46
N LEU A 182 5.37 5.77 18.73
CA LEU A 182 5.76 6.72 19.77
C LEU A 182 7.14 7.31 19.50
N TRP A 183 8.08 6.49 19.03
CA TRP A 183 9.41 6.95 18.61
C TRP A 183 9.31 7.96 17.46
N TRP A 184 8.55 7.66 16.41
CA TRP A 184 8.37 8.57 15.26
C TRP A 184 7.77 9.91 15.68
N ASN A 185 6.68 9.89 16.45
CA ASN A 185 5.99 11.10 16.89
C ASN A 185 6.88 12.02 17.75
N ARG A 186 7.70 11.44 18.64
CA ARG A 186 8.67 12.22 19.41
C ARG A 186 9.69 12.90 18.51
N ASN A 187 10.26 12.16 17.56
CA ASN A 187 11.33 12.67 16.69
C ASN A 187 10.82 13.72 15.70
N ILE A 188 9.65 13.53 15.08
CA ILE A 188 9.12 14.52 14.14
C ILE A 188 8.72 15.82 14.84
N THR A 189 8.21 15.73 16.08
CA THR A 189 7.91 16.91 16.90
C THR A 189 9.19 17.65 17.27
N GLU A 190 10.25 16.93 17.61
CA GLU A 190 11.54 17.54 17.92
C GLU A 190 12.19 18.19 16.70
N LEU A 191 12.11 17.56 15.53
CA LEU A 191 12.55 18.17 14.26
C LEU A 191 11.78 19.45 13.94
N ALA A 192 10.48 19.48 14.18
CA ALA A 192 9.66 20.68 13.97
C ALA A 192 10.09 21.84 14.89
N ARG A 193 10.47 21.55 16.14
CA ARG A 193 10.98 22.56 17.09
C ARG A 193 12.34 23.13 16.70
N ARG A 194 13.18 22.31 16.06
CA ARG A 194 14.54 22.70 15.62
C ARG A 194 14.57 23.25 14.19
N MET A 195 13.42 23.37 13.53
CA MET A 195 13.34 23.89 12.17
C MET A 195 13.83 25.35 12.16
N PRO A 196 14.71 25.74 11.23
CA PRO A 196 15.18 27.12 11.14
C PRO A 196 14.03 28.12 10.97
N ASP A 197 14.12 29.24 11.69
CA ASP A 197 13.10 30.29 11.75
C ASP A 197 12.96 31.14 10.46
N GLY A 198 14.03 31.21 9.67
CA GLY A 198 14.14 32.17 8.57
C GLY A 198 13.43 31.77 7.27
N PRO A 199 12.92 32.74 6.47
CA PRO A 199 12.91 34.19 6.71
C PRO A 199 11.63 34.72 7.37
N TRP A 200 10.72 33.86 7.86
CA TRP A 200 9.32 34.24 8.11
C TRP A 200 8.91 34.30 9.59
N VAL A 201 9.53 33.51 10.47
CA VAL A 201 9.10 33.41 11.88
C VAL A 201 9.19 34.75 12.59
N ASP A 202 10.30 35.48 12.44
CA ASP A 202 10.51 36.80 13.07
C ASP A 202 9.52 37.88 12.63
N THR A 203 8.90 37.70 11.46
CA THR A 203 7.86 38.62 10.93
C THR A 203 6.50 38.35 11.57
N LEU A 204 6.24 37.11 11.99
CA LEU A 204 4.97 36.68 12.56
C LEU A 204 4.98 36.65 14.09
N LEU A 205 6.15 36.52 14.72
CA LEU A 205 6.29 36.55 16.17
C LEU A 205 6.23 37.98 16.73
N ALA A 206 5.51 38.14 17.83
CA ALA A 206 5.55 39.37 18.62
C ALA A 206 6.99 39.60 19.13
N ALA A 207 7.42 40.85 19.23
CA ALA A 207 8.80 41.22 19.60
C ALA A 207 9.29 40.59 20.92
N GLY A 208 8.38 40.24 21.85
CA GLY A 208 8.69 39.60 23.13
C GLY A 208 8.77 38.06 23.11
N ALA A 209 8.44 37.40 22.00
CA ALA A 209 8.52 35.94 21.83
C ALA A 209 9.86 35.47 21.22
N ARG A 210 10.79 36.40 20.98
CA ARG A 210 12.08 36.16 20.31
C ARG A 210 13.16 35.55 21.22
N ALA A 211 12.86 35.24 22.48
CA ALA A 211 13.89 35.07 23.53
C ALA A 211 14.29 33.62 23.86
N ASP A 212 13.67 32.58 23.30
CA ASP A 212 13.82 31.20 23.86
C ASP A 212 14.59 30.19 22.99
N VAL A 213 15.32 30.61 21.93
CA VAL A 213 16.06 29.65 21.06
C VAL A 213 17.55 29.99 20.85
N ALA A 214 18.11 30.98 21.56
CA ALA A 214 19.53 31.26 21.48
C ALA A 214 20.33 30.49 22.56
N GLU A 215 21.39 29.81 22.11
CA GLU A 215 22.54 29.26 22.87
C GLU A 215 22.46 27.81 23.38
N GLU A 216 22.72 26.86 22.48
CA GLU A 216 23.72 25.81 22.75
C GLU A 216 24.76 25.85 21.62
N GLU A 217 25.68 26.82 21.70
CA GLU A 217 26.94 26.78 20.96
C GLU A 217 27.84 25.69 21.58
N VAL A 218 28.31 24.80 20.72
CA VAL A 218 29.31 23.77 21.00
C VAL A 218 30.65 24.46 21.31
N VAL A 219 31.17 24.21 22.52
CA VAL A 219 32.61 24.32 22.86
C VAL A 219 33.22 22.93 22.82
#